data_AF-A0A1C6DPZ3-F1
#
_entry.id   AF-A0A1C6DPZ3-F1
#
_cell.length_a   1.000
_cell.length_b   1.000
_cell.length_c   1.000
_cell.angle_alpha   90.00
_cell.angle_beta   90.00
_cell.angle_gamma   90.00
#
_symmetry.space_group_name_H-M   'P 1'
#
loop_
_entity.id
_entity.type
_entity.pdbx_description
1 polymer ?
#
loop_
_entity_poly.entity_id
_entity_poly.type
_entity_poly.pdbx_seq_one_letter_code
_entity_poly.pdbx_strand_id
1 'polypeptide(L)'
;MSQYKLLLQGILTDRILVYRTANHFTQEQMAELLRISPRSYFDIEHGKYCCSAITLIFFMLILSKAEVLDFLDEFRKRAERKDTDDVA
;
A
#
# COMPACT_ATOMS: atom_id res chain seq x y z
N MET A 1 -6.39 -12.56 10.89
CA MET A 1 -5.18 -11.99 10.25
C MET A 1 -4.50 -11.09 11.25
N SER A 2 -3.16 -11.05 11.31
CA SER A 2 -2.44 -10.13 12.21
C SER A 2 -2.93 -8.69 12.01
N GLN A 3 -3.14 -7.96 13.10
CA GLN A 3 -3.65 -6.59 13.09
C GLN A 3 -2.77 -5.63 12.26
N TYR A 4 -1.46 -5.80 12.30
CA TYR A 4 -0.54 -5.00 11.46
C TYR A 4 -0.72 -5.28 9.97
N LYS A 5 -1.16 -6.48 9.60
CA LYS A 5 -1.46 -6.80 8.20
C LYS A 5 -2.67 -6.00 7.71
N LEU A 6 -3.73 -5.90 8.53
CA LEU A 6 -4.91 -5.09 8.19
C LEU A 6 -4.57 -3.60 8.15
N LEU A 7 -3.74 -3.14 9.09
CA LEU A 7 -3.24 -1.76 9.12
C LEU A 7 -2.45 -1.41 7.85
N LEU A 8 -1.48 -2.27 7.48
CA LEU A 8 -0.68 -2.11 6.28
C LEU A 8 -1.55 -2.16 5.03
N GLN A 9 -2.51 -3.08 4.97
CA GLN A 9 -3.43 -3.21 3.84
C GLN A 9 -4.21 -1.93 3.59
N GLY A 10 -4.78 -1.32 4.64
CA GLY A 10 -5.51 -0.06 4.50
C GLY A 10 -4.63 1.08 3.98
N ILE A 11 -3.46 1.30 4.60
CA ILE A 11 -2.53 2.34 4.17
C ILE A 11 -2.08 2.11 2.72
N LEU A 12 -1.74 0.86 2.37
CA LEU A 12 -1.21 0.54 1.06
C LEU A 12 -2.26 0.71 -0.04
N THR A 13 -3.49 0.22 0.17
CA THR A 13 -4.59 0.38 -0.80
C THR A 13 -4.86 1.87 -1.06
N ASP A 14 -4.93 2.69 -0.02
CA ASP A 14 -5.12 4.14 -0.15
C ASP A 14 -3.98 4.79 -0.94
N ARG A 15 -2.73 4.46 -0.59
CA ARG A 15 -1.53 5.04 -1.22
C ARG A 15 -1.42 4.66 -2.70
N ILE A 16 -1.69 3.41 -3.05
CA ILE A 16 -1.69 2.95 -4.44
C ILE A 16 -2.77 3.68 -5.25
N LEU A 17 -3.98 3.82 -4.71
CA LEU A 17 -5.09 4.50 -5.38
C LEU A 17 -4.81 6.00 -5.59
N VAL A 18 -4.28 6.68 -4.57
CA VAL A 18 -3.88 8.09 -4.66
C VAL A 18 -2.80 8.28 -5.71
N TYR A 19 -1.75 7.45 -5.67
CA TYR A 19 -0.66 7.53 -6.66
C TYR A 19 -1.17 7.30 -8.08
N ARG A 20 -2.00 6.27 -8.31
CA ARG A 20 -2.57 5.98 -9.64
C ARG A 20 -3.38 7.17 -10.15
N THR A 21 -4.25 7.72 -9.30
CA THR A 21 -5.16 8.82 -9.66
C THR A 21 -4.40 10.10 -9.97
N ALA A 22 -3.40 10.45 -9.14
CA ALA A 22 -2.57 11.64 -9.33
C ALA A 22 -1.73 11.60 -10.61
N ASN A 23 -1.35 10.41 -11.06
CA ASN A 23 -0.58 10.22 -12.29
C ASN A 23 -1.44 9.85 -13.52
N HIS A 24 -2.77 9.85 -13.38
CA HIS A 24 -3.72 9.52 -14.45
C HIS A 24 -3.50 8.14 -15.11
N PHE A 25 -3.02 7.17 -14.34
CA PHE A 25 -2.80 5.82 -14.86
C PHE A 25 -4.11 5.01 -14.93
N THR A 26 -4.25 4.19 -15.97
CA THR A 26 -5.27 3.14 -16.01
C THR A 26 -4.93 2.02 -15.02
N GLN A 27 -5.89 1.13 -14.75
CA GLN A 27 -5.63 -0.04 -13.90
C GLN A 27 -4.55 -0.96 -14.50
N GLU A 28 -4.52 -1.09 -15.83
CA GLU A 28 -3.54 -1.90 -16.57
C GLU A 28 -2.13 -1.31 -16.46
N GLN A 29 -1.98 0.01 -16.66
CA GLN A 29 -0.68 0.69 -16.52
C GLN A 29 -0.14 0.55 -15.10
N MET A 30 -1.01 0.70 -14.09
CA MET A 30 -0.60 0.55 -12.71
C MET A 30 -0.24 -0.90 -12.37
N ALA A 31 -0.99 -1.88 -12.89
CA ALA A 31 -0.68 -3.30 -12.73
C ALA A 31 0.68 -3.65 -13.34
N GLU A 32 1.03 -3.06 -14.49
CA GLU A 32 2.33 -3.24 -15.14
C GLU A 32 3.48 -2.70 -14.28
N LEU A 33 3.35 -1.48 -13.75
CA LEU A 33 4.33 -0.89 -12.82
C LEU A 33 4.55 -1.77 -11.58
N LEU A 34 3.47 -2.35 -11.06
CA LEU A 34 3.48 -3.22 -9.89
C LEU A 34 3.87 -4.68 -10.18
N ARG A 35 4.09 -5.03 -11.46
CA ARG A 35 4.43 -6.38 -11.94
C ARG A 35 3.41 -7.44 -11.51
N ILE A 36 2.13 -7.12 -11.63
CA ILE A 36 1.02 -8.02 -11.31
C ILE A 36 -0.01 -8.03 -12.44
N SER A 37 -0.95 -8.98 -12.39
CA SER A 37 -2.07 -8.98 -13.34
C SER A 37 -3.04 -7.82 -13.05
N PRO A 38 -3.74 -7.28 -14.07
CA PRO A 38 -4.81 -6.30 -13.85
C PRO A 38 -5.89 -6.78 -12.87
N ARG A 39 -6.18 -8.09 -12.85
CA ARG A 39 -7.12 -8.67 -11.89
C ARG A 39 -6.61 -8.59 -10.45
N SER A 40 -5.32 -8.86 -10.25
CA SER A 40 -4.67 -8.72 -8.95
C SER A 40 -4.68 -7.27 -8.49
N TYR A 41 -4.40 -6.34 -9.39
CA TYR A 41 -4.47 -4.91 -9.11
C TYR A 41 -5.89 -4.47 -8.71
N PHE A 42 -6.90 -4.88 -9.47
CA PHE A 42 -8.30 -4.62 -9.16
C PHE A 42 -8.65 -5.06 -7.73
N ASP A 43 -8.25 -6.27 -7.34
CA ASP A 43 -8.52 -6.79 -5.99
C ASP A 43 -7.80 -5.98 -4.89
N ILE A 44 -6.63 -5.40 -5.16
CA ILE A 44 -5.90 -4.50 -4.24
C ILE A 44 -6.67 -3.19 -4.02
N GLU A 45 -7.14 -2.55 -5.10
CA GLU A 45 -7.92 -1.31 -5.00
C GLU A 45 -9.25 -1.50 -4.25
N HIS A 46 -9.83 -2.70 -4.30
CA HIS A 46 -11.04 -3.05 -3.57
C HIS A 46 -10.76 -3.62 -2.16
N GLY A 47 -9.52 -3.57 -1.71
CA GLY A 47 -9.15 -3.97 -0.35
C GLY A 47 -9.37 -5.46 -0.06
N LYS A 48 -9.35 -6.33 -1.07
CA LYS A 48 -9.53 -7.78 -0.86
C LYS A 48 -8.30 -8.44 -0.23
N TYR A 49 -7.12 -7.95 -0.57
CA TYR A 49 -5.84 -8.36 0.01
C TYR A 49 -4.81 -7.22 -0.10
N CYS A 50 -3.74 -7.29 0.70
CA CYS A 50 -2.64 -6.32 0.72
C CYS A 50 -1.81 -6.37 -0.58
N CYS A 51 -0.73 -7.13 -0.61
CA CYS A 51 0.03 -7.49 -1.81
C CYS A 51 1.12 -8.52 -1.42
N SER A 52 1.91 -8.97 -2.40
CA SER A 52 3.15 -9.70 -2.12
C SER A 52 4.28 -8.74 -1.70
N ALA A 53 5.33 -9.25 -1.04
CA ALA A 53 6.50 -8.43 -0.71
C ALA A 53 7.18 -7.86 -1.97
N ILE A 54 7.22 -8.62 -3.06
CA ILE A 54 7.79 -8.17 -4.34
C ILE A 54 6.98 -6.99 -4.91
N THR A 55 5.66 -7.09 -4.89
CA THR A 55 4.76 -6.00 -5.32
C THR A 55 4.96 -4.73 -4.49
N LEU A 56 5.17 -4.88 -3.17
CA LEU A 56 5.47 -3.75 -2.28
C LEU A 56 6.78 -3.07 -2.66
N ILE A 57 7.83 -3.83 -2.97
CA ILE A 57 9.12 -3.27 -3.41
C ILE A 57 8.95 -2.52 -4.74
N PHE A 58 8.22 -3.08 -5.72
CA PHE A 58 7.95 -2.35 -6.97
C PHE A 58 7.16 -1.06 -6.74
N PHE A 59 6.18 -1.07 -5.83
CA PHE A 59 5.48 0.15 -5.44
C PHE A 59 6.44 1.18 -4.82
N MET A 60 7.32 0.78 -3.91
CA MET A 60 8.30 1.69 -3.32
C MET A 60 9.29 2.25 -4.35
N LEU A 61 9.62 1.48 -5.40
CA LEU A 61 10.56 1.90 -6.45
C LEU A 61 9.99 2.95 -7.42
N ILE A 62 8.66 3.04 -7.56
CA ILE A 62 8.02 4.07 -8.39
C ILE A 62 7.76 5.37 -7.63
N LEU A 63 7.81 5.34 -6.30
CA LEU A 63 7.66 6.52 -5.45
C LEU A 63 8.96 7.33 -5.38
N SER A 64 8.84 8.64 -5.11
CA SER A 64 9.97 9.45 -4.70
C SER A 64 10.47 9.04 -3.31
N LYS A 65 11.72 9.38 -2.98
CA LYS A 65 12.30 9.11 -1.65
C LYS A 65 11.46 9.70 -0.51
N ALA A 66 10.90 10.89 -0.71
CA ALA A 66 10.06 11.55 0.28
C ALA A 66 8.77 10.75 0.50
N GLU A 67 8.10 10.32 -0.56
CA GLU A 67 6.88 9.52 -0.47
C GLU A 67 7.11 8.16 0.20
N VAL A 68 8.27 7.52 -0.04
CA VAL A 68 8.65 6.28 0.66
C VAL A 68 8.81 6.53 2.16
N LEU A 69 9.50 7.60 2.55
CA LEU A 69 9.66 7.95 3.97
C LEU A 69 8.31 8.28 4.62
N ASP A 70 7.46 9.05 3.95
CA ASP A 70 6.12 9.40 4.42
C ASP A 70 5.25 8.14 4.64
N PHE A 71 5.31 7.18 3.72
CA PHE A 71 4.63 5.90 3.85
C PHE A 71 5.09 5.11 5.10
N LEU A 72 6.42 5.02 5.30
CA LEU A 72 6.99 4.30 6.44
C LEU A 72 6.69 5.00 7.77
N ASP A 73 6.75 6.32 7.81
CA ASP A 73 6.42 7.12 8.99
C ASP A 73 4.93 7.05 9.34
N GLU A 74 4.06 7.00 8.34
CA GLU A 74 2.63 6.75 8.55
C GLU A 74 2.38 5.37 9.16
N PHE A 75 2.99 4.31 8.61
CA PHE A 75 2.87 2.98 9.18
C PHE A 75 3.40 2.92 10.62
N ARG A 76 4.58 3.51 10.89
CA ARG A 76 5.16 3.58 12.24
C ARG A 76 4.20 4.23 13.23
N LYS A 77 3.70 5.42 12.93
CA LYS A 77 2.77 6.17 13.81
C LYS A 77 1.50 5.37 14.10
N ARG A 78 0.96 4.67 13.10
CA ARG A 78 -0.26 3.87 13.30
C ARG A 78 0.02 2.57 14.07
N ALA A 79 1.19 1.97 13.90
CA ALA A 79 1.61 0.78 14.66
C ALA A 79 1.84 1.13 16.15
N GLU A 80 2.55 2.21 16.45
CA GLU A 80 2.81 2.67 17.83
C GLU A 80 1.51 2.98 18.60
N ARG A 81 0.53 3.60 17.94
CA ARG A 81 -0.80 3.83 18.53
C ARG A 81 -1.50 2.51 18.85
N LYS A 82 -1.41 1.53 17.96
CA LYS A 82 -2.00 0.21 18.18
C LYS A 82 -1.34 -0.55 19.33
N ASP A 83 -0.03 -0.46 19.46
CA ASP A 83 0.69 -1.06 20.59
C ASP A 83 0.29 -0.42 21.93
N THR A 84 -0.05 0.88 21.91
CA THR A 84 -0.54 1.59 23.10
C THR A 84 -1.96 1.18 23.46
N ASP A 85 -2.84 1.04 22.46
CA ASP A 85 -4.24 0.61 22.65
C ASP A 85 -4.34 -0.84 23.17
N ASP A 86 -3.41 -1.73 22.79
CA ASP A 86 -3.39 -3.13 23.24
C ASP A 86 -2.87 -3.30 24.69
N VAL A 87 -2.21 -2.29 25.25
CA VAL A 87 -1.64 -2.29 26.62
C VAL A 87 -2.58 -1.62 27.64
N ALA A 88 -3.59 -0.87 27.18
CA ALA A 88 -4.58 -0.17 28.00
C ALA A 88 -5.84 -1.02 28.28
#